data_AF-A0A7S0Q4P6-F1
#
_entry.id   AF-A0A7S0Q4P6-F1
#
_cell.length_a   1.000
_cell.length_b   1.000
_cell.length_c   1.000
_cell.angle_alpha   90.00
_cell.angle_beta   90.00
_cell.angle_gamma   90.00
#
_symmetry.space_group_name_H-M   'P 1'
#
loop_
_entity.id
_entity.type
_entity.pdbx_description
1 polymer ?
#
loop_
_entity_poly.entity_id
_entity_poly.type
_entity_poly.pdbx_seq_one_letter_code
_entity_poly.pdbx_strand_id
1 'polypeptide(L)'
;RCDSLVCTKVMDENAAAVSIQNRKRAQQAREETAHRRSVLQQKRAAEEVQRQEHASAVLNAGARGYKQRRAKQIEKEEMDHAATKMQATFKGRKERLDPGAETNLRKQLSKDDPQVQASAYLEEHKIMELFEMLGQMLLNETPEEPRPFLVEQLERMNAVKDRTSPLNFFSEDDIETLFAMYDVGKRGLTREQCREALHALGLPKVYVPSSTPVNLEAFKALVPSAI
;
A
#
# COMPACT_ATOMS: atom_id res chain seq x y z
N ARG A 1 -8.91 -2.92 126.11
CA ARG A 1 -9.44 -1.61 125.67
C ARG A 1 -8.49 -1.12 124.58
N CYS A 2 -8.82 -1.37 123.32
CA CYS A 2 -8.10 -0.80 122.20
C CYS A 2 -8.50 0.67 122.11
N ASP A 3 -7.54 1.58 122.22
CA ASP A 3 -7.80 3.03 122.20
C ASP A 3 -8.32 3.45 120.82
N SER A 4 -9.64 3.66 120.76
CA SER A 4 -10.38 4.05 119.56
C SER A 4 -9.86 5.36 118.94
N LEU A 5 -9.20 6.22 119.74
CA LEU A 5 -8.65 7.50 119.30
C LEU A 5 -7.34 7.39 118.50
N VAL A 6 -6.55 6.33 118.70
CA VAL A 6 -5.28 6.12 117.97
C VAL A 6 -5.57 5.47 116.61
N CYS A 7 -6.54 4.55 116.57
CA CYS A 7 -6.98 3.91 115.33
C CYS A 7 -7.64 4.90 114.36
N THR A 8 -8.46 5.85 114.84
CA THR A 8 -9.09 6.87 113.99
C THR A 8 -8.09 7.88 113.44
N LYS A 9 -7.13 8.36 114.23
CA LYS A 9 -6.08 9.27 113.75
C LYS A 9 -5.18 8.64 112.68
N VAL A 10 -4.77 7.38 112.87
CA VAL A 10 -3.98 6.66 111.87
C VAL A 10 -4.80 6.38 110.60
N MET A 11 -6.10 6.11 110.72
CA MET A 11 -7.01 5.97 109.57
C MET A 11 -7.21 7.30 108.83
N ASP A 12 -7.34 8.43 109.53
CA ASP A 12 -7.46 9.78 108.95
C ASP A 12 -6.17 10.25 108.27
N GLU A 13 -5.01 9.96 108.86
CA GLU A 13 -3.67 10.22 108.26
C GLU A 13 -3.47 9.38 106.99
N ASN A 14 -3.84 8.10 107.02
CA ASN A 14 -3.78 7.24 105.83
C ASN A 14 -4.76 7.70 104.74
N ALA A 15 -5.97 8.14 105.10
CA ALA A 15 -6.94 8.70 104.15
C ALA A 15 -6.45 10.00 103.50
N ALA A 16 -5.81 10.88 104.29
CA ALA A 16 -5.17 12.10 103.79
C ALA A 16 -4.01 11.80 102.83
N ALA A 17 -3.15 10.83 103.16
CA ALA A 17 -2.05 10.39 102.31
C ALA A 17 -2.54 9.84 100.96
N VAL A 18 -3.59 9.02 100.97
CA VAL A 18 -4.23 8.48 99.75
C VAL A 18 -4.85 9.59 98.90
N SER A 19 -5.50 10.59 99.50
CA SER A 19 -6.06 11.74 98.79
C SER A 19 -4.97 12.58 98.08
N ILE A 20 -3.83 12.81 98.74
CA ILE A 20 -2.68 13.51 98.17
C ILE A 20 -2.07 12.72 97.00
N GLN A 21 -1.90 11.40 97.16
CA GLN A 21 -1.41 10.53 96.10
C GLN A 21 -2.36 10.49 94.90
N ASN A 22 -3.68 10.40 95.14
CA ASN A 22 -4.69 10.43 94.09
C ASN A 22 -4.68 11.76 93.32
N ARG A 23 -4.52 12.90 94.01
CA ARG A 23 -4.37 14.22 93.37
C ARG A 23 -3.10 14.30 92.52
N LYS A 24 -1.95 13.86 93.04
CA LYS A 24 -0.69 13.83 92.27
C LYS A 24 -0.80 12.96 91.02
N ARG A 25 -1.38 11.76 91.15
CA ARG A 25 -1.60 10.85 90.01
C ARG A 25 -2.56 11.46 88.99
N ALA A 26 -3.60 12.17 89.44
CA ALA A 26 -4.52 12.88 88.56
C ALA A 26 -3.87 14.07 87.85
N GLN A 27 -2.98 14.82 88.52
CA GLN A 27 -2.19 15.89 87.90
C GLN A 27 -1.23 15.34 86.84
N GLN A 28 -0.45 14.30 87.20
CA GLN A 28 0.45 13.62 86.27
C GLN A 28 -0.30 13.05 85.06
N ALA A 29 -1.45 12.41 85.25
CA ALA A 29 -2.29 11.92 84.15
C ALA A 29 -2.82 13.04 83.24
N ARG A 30 -3.12 14.23 83.79
CA ARG A 30 -3.53 15.41 82.99
C ARG A 30 -2.36 16.01 82.21
N GLU A 31 -1.18 16.07 82.81
CA GLU A 31 0.04 16.53 82.15
C GLU A 31 0.46 15.59 81.02
N GLU A 32 0.42 14.27 81.24
CA GLU A 32 0.69 13.27 80.22
C GLU A 32 -0.31 13.33 79.06
N THR A 33 -1.60 13.52 79.34
CA THR A 33 -2.62 13.66 78.29
C THR A 33 -2.48 14.98 77.52
N ALA A 34 -2.12 16.08 78.20
CA ALA A 34 -1.79 17.35 77.55
C ALA A 34 -0.55 17.23 76.64
N HIS A 35 0.51 16.57 77.11
CA HIS A 35 1.72 16.31 76.32
C HIS A 35 1.42 15.38 75.13
N ARG A 36 0.66 14.31 75.33
CA ARG A 36 0.26 13.41 74.22
C ARG A 36 -0.55 14.18 73.17
N ARG A 37 -1.43 15.09 73.59
CA ARG A 37 -2.22 15.94 72.69
C ARG A 37 -1.34 16.93 71.91
N SER A 38 -0.37 17.58 72.55
CA SER A 38 0.54 18.52 71.87
C SER A 38 1.41 17.81 70.84
N VAL A 39 1.95 16.63 71.17
CA VAL A 39 2.71 15.79 70.24
C VAL A 39 1.85 15.34 69.06
N LEU A 40 0.61 14.92 69.31
CA LEU A 40 -0.33 14.56 68.25
C LEU A 40 -0.67 15.75 67.35
N GLN A 41 -0.81 16.95 67.90
CA GLN A 41 -1.04 18.17 67.12
C GLN A 41 0.18 18.54 66.28
N GLN A 42 1.39 18.48 66.84
CA GLN A 42 2.62 18.70 66.08
C GLN A 42 2.81 17.67 64.97
N LYS A 43 2.51 16.40 65.24
CA LYS A 43 2.58 15.34 64.23
C LYS A 43 1.56 15.57 63.10
N ARG A 44 0.31 15.93 63.43
CA ARG A 44 -0.72 16.27 62.43
C ARG A 44 -0.33 17.48 61.60
N ALA A 45 0.18 18.54 62.23
CA ALA A 45 0.66 19.73 61.52
C ALA A 45 1.84 19.40 60.58
N ALA A 46 2.79 18.57 61.03
CA ALA A 46 3.89 18.10 60.20
C ALA A 46 3.41 17.25 59.01
N GLU A 47 2.44 16.35 59.23
CA GLU A 47 1.81 15.56 58.16
C GLU A 47 1.07 16.44 57.16
N GLU A 48 0.40 17.51 57.60
CA GLU A 48 -0.27 18.47 56.72
C GLU A 48 0.72 19.25 55.85
N VAL A 49 1.83 19.71 56.43
CA VAL A 49 2.91 20.36 55.66
C VAL A 49 3.48 19.39 54.62
N GLN A 50 3.79 18.15 55.01
CA GLN A 50 4.27 17.13 54.08
C GLN A 50 3.27 16.82 52.96
N ARG A 51 1.96 16.79 53.25
CA ARG A 51 0.91 16.62 52.23
C ARG A 51 0.87 17.79 51.27
N GLN A 52 0.99 19.02 51.77
CA GLN A 52 1.02 20.22 50.93
C GLN A 52 2.26 20.26 50.05
N GLU A 53 3.43 19.94 50.61
CA GLU A 53 4.69 19.83 49.87
C GLU A 53 4.59 18.77 48.77
N HIS A 54 4.11 17.57 49.09
CA HIS A 54 3.91 16.50 48.11
C HIS A 54 2.92 16.91 47.01
N ALA A 55 1.78 17.50 47.38
CA ALA A 55 0.79 17.99 46.41
C ALA A 55 1.38 19.05 45.47
N SER A 56 2.14 20.01 46.02
CA SER A 56 2.81 21.04 45.23
C SER A 56 3.87 20.46 44.30
N ALA A 57 4.62 19.45 44.75
CA ALA A 57 5.64 18.76 43.97
C ALA A 57 5.03 18.04 42.75
N VAL A 58 3.91 17.33 42.95
CA VAL A 58 3.19 16.63 41.86
C VAL A 58 2.64 17.62 40.83
N LEU A 59 2.00 18.70 41.28
CA LEU A 59 1.47 19.73 40.38
C LEU A 59 2.59 20.39 39.56
N ASN A 60 3.71 20.71 40.20
CA ASN A 60 4.88 21.30 39.55
C ASN A 60 5.52 20.33 38.54
N ALA A 61 5.63 19.03 38.86
CA ALA A 61 6.11 18.02 37.93
C ALA A 61 5.20 17.88 36.70
N GLY A 62 3.88 17.90 36.90
CA GLY A 62 2.90 17.88 35.82
C GLY A 62 3.03 19.09 34.89
N ALA A 63 3.13 20.30 35.45
CA ALA A 63 3.29 21.54 34.69
C ALA A 63 4.60 21.57 33.89
N ARG A 64 5.72 21.13 34.50
CA ARG A 64 7.02 21.03 33.82
C ARG A 64 6.96 20.04 32.65
N GLY A 65 6.40 18.86 32.88
CA GLY A 65 6.25 17.84 31.83
C GLY A 65 5.36 18.30 30.67
N TYR A 66 4.25 18.99 30.97
CA TYR A 66 3.40 19.56 29.93
C TYR A 66 4.14 20.59 29.07
N LYS A 67 4.85 21.54 29.70
CA LYS A 67 5.66 22.55 28.97
C LYS A 67 6.72 21.90 28.09
N GLN A 68 7.44 20.89 28.61
CA GLN A 68 8.49 20.21 27.87
C GLN A 68 7.95 19.43 26.67
N ARG A 69 6.86 18.68 26.84
CA ARG A 69 6.23 17.93 25.74
C ARG A 69 5.71 18.86 24.65
N ARG A 70 5.08 19.97 25.04
CA ARG A 70 4.57 20.96 24.10
C ARG A 70 5.71 21.64 23.33
N ALA A 71 6.79 22.03 24.01
CA ALA A 71 7.96 22.60 23.35
C ALA A 71 8.57 21.63 22.32
N LYS A 72 8.73 20.35 22.69
CA LYS A 72 9.26 19.31 21.80
C LYS A 72 8.36 19.04 20.59
N GLN A 73 7.03 19.13 20.75
CA GLN A 73 6.10 19.00 19.63
C GLN A 73 6.25 20.17 18.65
N ILE A 74 6.29 21.40 19.16
CA ILE A 74 6.49 22.59 18.33
C ILE A 74 7.82 22.51 17.58
N GLU A 75 8.91 22.15 18.25
CA GLU A 75 10.23 22.00 17.63
C GLU A 75 10.21 20.92 16.53
N LYS A 76 9.53 19.79 16.76
CA LYS A 76 9.37 18.74 15.75
C LYS A 76 8.56 19.25 14.56
N GLU A 77 7.46 19.94 14.79
CA GLU A 77 6.62 20.52 13.73
C GLU A 77 7.40 21.55 12.89
N GLU A 78 8.22 22.39 13.54
CA GLU A 78 9.12 23.33 12.86
C GLU A 78 10.15 22.60 12.00
N MET A 79 10.77 21.55 12.52
CA MET A 79 11.71 20.71 11.77
C MET A 79 11.04 20.01 10.58
N ASP A 80 9.85 19.43 10.77
CA ASP A 80 9.10 18.76 9.71
C ASP A 80 8.68 19.77 8.62
N HIS A 81 8.27 20.98 9.01
CA HIS A 81 7.95 22.06 8.08
C HIS A 81 9.19 22.53 7.30
N ALA A 82 10.34 22.68 7.96
CA ALA A 82 11.60 23.04 7.33
C ALA A 82 12.06 21.96 6.34
N ALA A 83 11.98 20.67 6.72
CA ALA A 83 12.30 19.55 5.85
C ALA A 83 11.40 19.52 4.61
N THR A 84 10.09 19.73 4.78
CA THR A 84 9.13 19.81 3.68
C THR A 84 9.47 20.95 2.72
N LYS A 85 9.81 22.13 3.26
CA LYS A 85 10.22 23.28 2.45
C LYS A 85 11.51 23.00 1.67
N MET A 86 12.51 22.38 2.31
CA MET A 86 13.74 21.96 1.64
C MET A 86 13.43 20.97 0.52
N GLN A 87 12.69 19.90 0.78
CA GLN A 87 12.29 18.91 -0.22
C GLN A 87 11.56 19.55 -1.41
N ALA A 88 10.61 20.47 -1.14
CA ALA A 88 9.91 21.21 -2.19
C ALA A 88 10.86 22.08 -3.03
N THR A 89 11.85 22.74 -2.42
CA THR A 89 12.83 23.53 -3.16
C THR A 89 13.73 22.66 -4.05
N PHE A 90 14.17 21.50 -3.57
CA PHE A 90 14.96 20.54 -4.34
C PHE A 90 14.13 19.94 -5.47
N LYS A 91 12.90 19.51 -5.19
CA LYS A 91 11.97 18.98 -6.20
C LYS A 91 11.70 20.02 -7.28
N GLY A 92 11.35 21.25 -6.92
CA GLY A 92 11.11 22.32 -7.89
C GLY A 92 12.37 22.72 -8.67
N ARG A 93 13.57 22.69 -8.05
CA ARG A 93 14.83 22.89 -8.77
C ARG A 93 15.05 21.80 -9.81
N LYS A 94 14.86 20.53 -9.43
CA LYS A 94 14.98 19.36 -10.32
C LYS A 94 13.98 19.43 -11.48
N GLU A 95 12.73 19.78 -11.20
CA GLU A 95 11.65 19.92 -12.19
C GLU A 95 11.88 21.06 -13.17
N ARG A 96 12.50 22.17 -12.74
CA ARG A 96 12.89 23.27 -13.66
C ARG A 96 14.08 22.92 -14.56
N LEU A 97 14.99 22.08 -14.09
CA LEU A 97 16.16 21.61 -14.86
C LEU A 97 15.77 20.58 -15.91
N ASP A 98 14.90 19.64 -15.53
CA ASP A 98 14.33 18.64 -16.44
C ASP A 98 12.93 18.24 -15.96
N PRO A 99 11.87 18.85 -16.52
CA PRO A 99 10.49 18.53 -16.15
C PRO A 99 10.08 17.10 -16.52
N GLY A 100 10.87 16.42 -17.37
CA GLY A 100 10.67 15.02 -17.76
C GLY A 100 11.48 14.01 -16.95
N ALA A 101 12.45 14.43 -16.12
CA ALA A 101 13.39 13.48 -15.50
C ALA A 101 12.71 12.37 -14.68
N GLU A 102 11.67 12.70 -13.90
CA GLU A 102 10.96 11.70 -13.08
C GLU A 102 10.04 10.81 -13.90
N THR A 103 9.41 11.34 -14.93
CA THR A 103 8.57 10.56 -15.85
C THR A 103 9.43 9.65 -16.72
N ASN A 104 10.59 10.13 -17.18
CA ASN A 104 11.60 9.37 -17.92
C ASN A 104 12.16 8.23 -17.06
N LEU A 105 12.49 8.47 -15.79
CA LEU A 105 12.94 7.42 -14.87
C LEU A 105 11.86 6.36 -14.63
N ARG A 106 10.61 6.77 -14.38
CA ARG A 106 9.49 5.82 -14.25
C ARG A 106 9.28 5.00 -15.51
N LYS A 107 9.39 5.64 -16.68
CA LYS A 107 9.27 4.97 -17.98
C LYS A 107 10.44 4.01 -18.24
N GLN A 108 11.65 4.35 -17.80
CA GLN A 108 12.82 3.46 -17.86
C GLN A 108 12.64 2.26 -16.92
N LEU A 109 12.32 2.50 -15.65
CA LEU A 109 12.04 1.42 -14.69
C LEU A 109 10.90 0.51 -15.15
N SER A 110 9.88 1.07 -15.81
CA SER A 110 8.79 0.31 -16.40
C SER A 110 9.22 -0.50 -17.64
N LYS A 111 10.24 -0.07 -18.38
CA LYS A 111 10.81 -0.86 -19.49
C LYS A 111 11.74 -1.97 -19.00
N ASP A 112 12.36 -1.77 -17.85
CA ASP A 112 13.24 -2.76 -17.22
C ASP A 112 12.48 -3.82 -16.44
N ASP A 113 11.16 -3.66 -16.26
CA ASP A 113 10.29 -4.65 -15.64
C ASP A 113 10.22 -5.93 -16.51
N PRO A 114 10.60 -7.11 -15.97
CA PRO A 114 10.53 -8.37 -16.70
C PRO A 114 9.14 -8.69 -17.27
N GLN A 115 8.06 -8.28 -16.60
CA GLN A 115 6.70 -8.52 -17.09
C GLN A 115 6.41 -7.69 -18.35
N VAL A 116 6.84 -6.42 -18.36
CA VAL A 116 6.67 -5.53 -19.51
C VAL A 116 7.51 -5.99 -20.69
N GLN A 117 8.73 -6.47 -20.43
CA GLN A 117 9.59 -7.06 -21.46
C GLN A 117 8.97 -8.33 -22.05
N ALA A 118 8.44 -9.22 -21.21
CA ALA A 118 7.79 -10.44 -21.66
C ALA A 118 6.54 -10.13 -22.51
N SER A 119 5.68 -9.20 -22.06
CA SER A 119 4.49 -8.80 -22.83
C SER A 119 4.87 -8.16 -24.17
N ALA A 120 5.88 -7.28 -24.17
CA ALA A 120 6.37 -6.66 -25.41
C ALA A 120 6.90 -7.70 -26.40
N TYR A 121 7.65 -8.70 -25.92
CA TYR A 121 8.14 -9.80 -26.75
C TYR A 121 6.99 -10.63 -27.35
N LEU A 122 5.98 -10.97 -26.54
CA LEU A 122 4.79 -11.70 -27.02
C LEU A 122 4.04 -10.93 -28.11
N GLU A 123 3.86 -9.61 -27.92
CA GLU A 123 3.15 -8.73 -28.86
C GLU A 123 3.94 -8.48 -30.16
N GLU A 124 5.25 -8.25 -30.05
CA GLU A 124 6.15 -8.00 -31.18
C GLU A 124 6.24 -9.23 -32.08
N HIS A 125 6.36 -10.41 -31.47
CA HIS A 125 6.48 -11.67 -32.20
C HIS A 125 5.14 -12.36 -32.49
N LYS A 126 4.01 -11.73 -32.17
CA LYS A 126 2.66 -12.23 -32.49
C LYS A 126 2.42 -13.66 -31.98
N ILE A 127 2.96 -13.95 -30.80
CA ILE A 127 2.97 -15.31 -30.26
C ILE A 127 1.54 -15.73 -29.87
N MET A 128 0.73 -14.80 -29.37
CA MET A 128 -0.66 -15.09 -29.00
C MET A 128 -1.49 -15.44 -30.24
N GLU A 129 -1.34 -14.67 -31.31
CA GLU A 129 -2.02 -14.90 -32.59
C GLU A 129 -1.61 -16.26 -33.20
N LEU A 130 -0.33 -16.65 -33.07
CA LEU A 130 0.13 -17.99 -33.46
C LEU A 130 -0.58 -19.09 -32.66
N PHE A 131 -0.70 -18.94 -31.33
CA PHE A 131 -1.40 -19.91 -30.50
C PHE A 131 -2.90 -19.99 -30.82
N GLU A 132 -3.55 -18.86 -31.12
CA GLU A 132 -4.95 -18.83 -31.53
C GLU A 132 -5.15 -19.60 -32.84
N MET A 133 -4.29 -19.38 -33.85
CA MET A 133 -4.33 -20.09 -35.12
C MET A 133 -4.12 -21.60 -34.92
N LEU A 134 -3.08 -22.01 -34.18
CA LEU A 134 -2.83 -23.43 -33.89
C LEU A 134 -3.99 -24.07 -33.13
N GLY A 135 -4.62 -23.33 -32.21
CA GLY A 135 -5.81 -23.76 -31.49
C GLY A 135 -7.00 -23.99 -32.42
N GLN A 136 -7.24 -23.09 -33.38
CA GLN A 136 -8.28 -23.25 -34.39
C GLN A 136 -8.04 -24.48 -35.27
N MET A 137 -6.80 -24.73 -35.70
CA MET A 137 -6.45 -25.92 -36.48
C MET A 137 -6.76 -27.21 -35.73
N LEU A 138 -6.40 -27.28 -34.44
CA LEU A 138 -6.72 -28.43 -33.59
C LEU A 138 -8.22 -28.66 -33.42
N LEU A 139 -9.01 -27.60 -33.30
CA LEU A 139 -10.46 -27.69 -33.17
C LEU A 139 -11.14 -28.09 -34.49
N ASN A 140 -10.60 -27.67 -35.63
CA ASN A 140 -11.17 -27.95 -36.94
C ASN A 140 -10.83 -29.37 -37.43
N GLU A 141 -9.55 -29.76 -37.30
CA GLU A 141 -9.07 -31.04 -37.84
C GLU A 141 -9.22 -32.17 -36.82
N THR A 142 -9.24 -31.86 -35.52
CA THR A 142 -9.34 -32.84 -34.41
C THR A 142 -8.43 -34.06 -34.60
N PRO A 143 -7.10 -33.85 -34.77
CA PRO A 143 -6.18 -34.93 -35.07
C PRO A 143 -6.08 -35.94 -33.93
N GLU A 144 -5.89 -37.21 -34.25
CA GLU A 144 -5.72 -38.29 -33.27
C GLU A 144 -4.48 -38.06 -32.38
N GLU A 145 -3.40 -37.54 -32.98
CA GLU A 145 -2.18 -37.15 -32.28
C GLU A 145 -1.90 -35.64 -32.42
N PRO A 146 -2.23 -34.81 -31.40
CA PRO A 146 -2.14 -33.35 -31.52
C PRO A 146 -0.71 -32.82 -31.51
N ARG A 147 0.23 -33.47 -30.80
CA ARG A 147 1.61 -32.98 -30.70
C ARG A 147 2.36 -33.10 -32.04
N PRO A 148 2.40 -34.27 -32.72
CA PRO A 148 3.05 -34.39 -34.02
C PRO A 148 2.41 -33.49 -35.07
N PHE A 149 1.08 -33.38 -35.07
CA PHE A 149 0.36 -32.47 -35.95
C PHE A 149 0.84 -31.03 -35.80
N LEU A 150 0.91 -30.50 -34.57
CA LEU A 150 1.39 -29.13 -34.33
C LEU A 150 2.86 -28.94 -34.76
N VAL A 151 3.72 -29.95 -34.56
CA VAL A 151 5.12 -29.91 -35.00
C VAL A 151 5.18 -29.78 -36.52
N GLU A 152 4.41 -30.58 -37.25
CA GLU A 152 4.35 -30.51 -38.72
C GLU A 152 3.88 -29.13 -39.20
N GLN A 153 2.83 -28.57 -38.58
CA GLN A 153 2.32 -27.24 -38.96
C GLN A 153 3.37 -26.15 -38.72
N LEU A 154 4.07 -26.18 -37.58
CA LEU A 154 5.14 -25.24 -37.28
C LEU A 154 6.34 -25.38 -38.24
N GLU A 155 6.73 -26.61 -38.58
CA GLU A 155 7.79 -26.88 -39.55
C GLU A 155 7.42 -26.36 -40.94
N ARG A 156 6.18 -26.59 -41.37
CA ARG A 156 5.62 -26.07 -42.64
C ARG A 156 5.70 -24.55 -42.69
N MET A 157 5.27 -23.85 -41.64
CA MET A 157 5.33 -22.39 -41.55
C MET A 157 6.78 -21.88 -41.54
N ASN A 158 7.68 -22.56 -40.84
CA ASN A 158 9.08 -22.16 -40.75
C ASN A 158 9.87 -22.39 -42.06
N ALA A 159 9.41 -23.32 -42.89
CA ALA A 159 10.00 -23.65 -44.19
C ALA A 159 9.65 -22.63 -45.30
N VAL A 160 8.66 -21.75 -45.08
CA VAL A 160 8.27 -20.72 -46.06
C VAL A 160 9.42 -19.71 -46.26
N LYS A 161 9.70 -19.37 -47.52
CA LYS A 161 10.81 -18.48 -47.91
C LYS A 161 10.66 -17.07 -47.34
N ASP A 162 9.47 -16.49 -47.46
CA ASP A 162 9.18 -15.16 -46.92
C ASP A 162 8.37 -15.29 -45.64
N ARG A 163 9.06 -15.41 -44.51
CA ARG A 163 8.46 -15.52 -43.17
C ARG A 163 7.65 -14.28 -42.76
N THR A 164 7.88 -13.14 -43.41
CA THR A 164 7.22 -11.88 -43.09
C THR A 164 5.97 -11.62 -43.93
N SER A 165 5.72 -12.47 -44.94
CA SER A 165 4.55 -12.33 -45.79
C SER A 165 3.26 -12.62 -45.01
N PRO A 166 2.26 -11.71 -45.05
CA PRO A 166 0.96 -11.95 -44.43
C PRO A 166 0.19 -13.08 -45.12
N LEU A 167 0.59 -13.46 -46.34
CA LEU A 167 -0.05 -14.51 -47.13
C LEU A 167 0.26 -15.92 -46.63
N ASN A 168 1.23 -16.11 -45.74
CA ASN A 168 1.56 -17.42 -45.17
C ASN A 168 0.40 -18.04 -44.38
N PHE A 169 -0.60 -17.24 -44.02
CA PHE A 169 -1.79 -17.66 -43.27
C PHE A 169 -3.02 -17.89 -44.15
N PHE A 170 -2.93 -17.62 -45.45
CA PHE A 170 -4.05 -17.74 -46.37
C PHE A 170 -3.80 -18.87 -47.35
N SER A 171 -4.72 -19.82 -47.41
CA SER A 171 -4.79 -20.79 -48.51
C SER A 171 -5.38 -20.13 -49.77
N GLU A 172 -5.25 -20.79 -50.92
CA GLU A 172 -5.91 -20.33 -52.13
C GLU A 172 -7.44 -20.25 -51.95
N ASP A 173 -8.02 -21.18 -51.20
CA ASP A 173 -9.46 -21.22 -50.89
C ASP A 173 -9.88 -20.03 -50.01
N ASP A 174 -9.01 -19.59 -49.09
CA ASP A 174 -9.28 -18.40 -48.27
C ASP A 174 -9.30 -17.13 -49.13
N ILE A 175 -8.40 -17.03 -50.12
CA ILE A 175 -8.37 -15.90 -51.06
C ILE A 175 -9.64 -15.88 -51.92
N GLU A 176 -10.11 -17.05 -52.37
CA GLU A 176 -11.38 -17.17 -53.11
C GLU A 176 -12.59 -16.79 -52.25
N THR A 177 -12.61 -17.26 -51.01
CA THR A 177 -13.67 -16.95 -50.04
C THR A 177 -13.71 -15.45 -49.75
N LEU A 178 -12.55 -14.84 -49.52
CA LEU A 178 -12.43 -13.40 -49.29
C LEU A 178 -12.92 -12.60 -50.51
N PHE A 179 -12.54 -13.00 -51.73
CA PHE A 179 -13.08 -12.38 -52.94
C PHE A 179 -14.62 -12.48 -52.99
N ALA A 180 -15.17 -13.65 -52.71
CA ALA A 180 -16.62 -13.88 -52.73
C ALA A 180 -17.37 -13.06 -51.65
N MET A 181 -16.74 -12.81 -50.50
CA MET A 181 -17.31 -11.94 -49.45
C MET A 181 -17.49 -10.49 -49.91
N TYR A 182 -16.57 -9.99 -50.75
CA TYR A 182 -16.65 -8.61 -51.27
C TYR A 182 -17.42 -8.53 -52.61
N ASP A 183 -17.50 -9.60 -53.41
CA ASP A 183 -18.26 -9.68 -54.67
C ASP A 183 -19.67 -10.30 -54.47
N VAL A 184 -20.46 -9.72 -53.57
CA VAL A 184 -21.84 -10.19 -53.28
C VAL A 184 -22.72 -10.20 -54.55
N GLY A 185 -22.45 -9.28 -55.49
CA GLY A 185 -23.20 -9.14 -56.73
C GLY A 185 -22.79 -10.11 -57.85
N LYS A 186 -21.69 -10.85 -57.70
CA LYS A 186 -21.05 -11.69 -58.75
C LYS A 186 -20.76 -10.92 -60.04
N ARG A 187 -20.34 -9.66 -59.92
CA ARG A 187 -20.02 -8.78 -61.07
C ARG A 187 -18.55 -8.40 -61.11
N GLY A 188 -17.75 -8.89 -60.16
CA GLY A 188 -16.39 -8.46 -59.90
C GLY A 188 -16.32 -7.25 -58.98
N LEU A 189 -15.14 -7.05 -58.38
CA LEU A 189 -14.90 -6.02 -57.38
C LEU A 189 -14.72 -4.65 -58.01
N THR A 190 -15.32 -3.63 -57.40
CA THR A 190 -14.93 -2.24 -57.64
C THR A 190 -13.53 -1.97 -57.08
N ARG A 191 -12.92 -0.85 -57.47
CA ARG A 191 -11.59 -0.47 -56.99
C ARG A 191 -11.53 -0.35 -55.47
N GLU A 192 -12.56 0.21 -54.85
CA GLU A 192 -12.65 0.37 -53.40
C GLU A 192 -12.77 -1.00 -52.72
N GLN A 193 -13.67 -1.86 -53.20
CA GLN A 193 -13.82 -3.23 -52.66
C GLN A 193 -12.54 -4.05 -52.80
N CYS A 194 -11.87 -3.96 -53.94
CA CYS A 194 -10.59 -4.62 -54.18
C CYS A 194 -9.49 -4.12 -53.22
N ARG A 195 -9.44 -2.80 -52.96
CA ARG A 195 -8.49 -2.22 -52.01
C ARG A 195 -8.76 -2.69 -50.58
N GLU A 196 -10.02 -2.72 -50.15
CA GLU A 196 -10.39 -3.20 -48.82
C GLU A 196 -10.12 -4.72 -48.67
N ALA A 197 -10.40 -5.51 -49.70
CA ALA A 197 -10.07 -6.93 -49.73
C ALA A 197 -8.55 -7.18 -49.62
N LEU A 198 -7.73 -6.43 -50.37
CA LEU A 198 -6.27 -6.48 -50.25
C LEU A 198 -5.78 -6.00 -48.88
N HIS A 199 -6.44 -5.01 -48.29
CA HIS A 199 -6.15 -4.57 -46.93
C HIS A 199 -6.41 -5.69 -45.91
N ALA A 200 -7.50 -6.45 -46.07
CA ALA A 200 -7.82 -7.60 -45.22
C ALA A 200 -6.81 -8.75 -45.35
N LEU A 201 -6.17 -8.90 -46.52
CA LEU A 201 -5.03 -9.82 -46.74
C LEU A 201 -3.68 -9.28 -46.22
N GLY A 202 -3.66 -8.11 -45.57
CA GLY A 202 -2.43 -7.48 -45.10
C GLY A 202 -1.58 -6.83 -46.20
N LEU A 203 -2.17 -6.53 -47.36
CA LEU A 203 -1.51 -5.96 -48.54
C LEU A 203 -1.96 -4.51 -48.85
N PRO A 204 -1.85 -3.54 -47.91
CA PRO A 204 -2.41 -2.20 -48.09
C PRO A 204 -1.70 -1.34 -49.16
N LYS A 205 -0.51 -1.76 -49.62
CA LYS A 205 0.34 -0.98 -50.54
C LYS A 205 0.30 -1.49 -51.99
N VAL A 206 -0.51 -2.51 -52.29
CA VAL A 206 -0.61 -3.06 -53.66
C VAL A 206 -1.41 -2.09 -54.55
N TYR A 207 -0.89 -1.85 -55.75
CA TYR A 207 -1.56 -0.99 -56.73
C TYR A 207 -2.77 -1.70 -57.36
N VAL A 208 -3.96 -1.13 -57.18
CA VAL A 208 -5.18 -1.63 -57.82
C VAL A 208 -5.37 -0.95 -59.18
N PRO A 209 -5.52 -1.71 -60.28
CA PRO A 209 -5.78 -1.16 -61.61
C PRO A 209 -7.03 -0.28 -61.65
N SER A 210 -7.01 0.76 -62.48
CA SER A 210 -8.19 1.62 -62.71
C SER A 210 -9.29 0.94 -63.53
N SER A 211 -9.01 -0.22 -64.13
CA SER A 211 -9.99 -1.00 -64.89
C SER A 211 -10.84 -1.83 -63.93
N THR A 212 -12.08 -1.39 -63.71
CA THR A 212 -13.10 -2.11 -62.94
C THR A 212 -14.21 -2.59 -63.89
N PRO A 213 -14.86 -3.73 -63.61
CA PRO A 213 -14.72 -4.57 -62.40
C PRO A 213 -13.54 -5.56 -62.47
N VAL A 214 -12.93 -5.83 -61.32
CA VAL A 214 -11.83 -6.80 -61.16
C VAL A 214 -12.43 -8.18 -60.89
N ASN A 215 -12.19 -9.15 -61.77
CA ASN A 215 -12.63 -10.53 -61.58
C ASN A 215 -11.67 -11.32 -60.67
N LEU A 216 -12.03 -12.55 -60.31
CA LEU A 216 -11.22 -13.40 -59.42
C LEU A 216 -9.80 -13.63 -59.95
N GLU A 217 -9.65 -13.88 -61.25
CA GLU A 217 -8.32 -14.10 -61.86
C GLU A 217 -7.44 -12.84 -61.77
N ALA A 218 -7.99 -11.66 -62.09
CA ALA A 218 -7.27 -10.41 -61.97
C ALA A 218 -6.96 -10.07 -60.50
N PHE A 219 -7.85 -10.42 -59.57
CA PHE A 219 -7.60 -10.27 -58.13
C PHE A 219 -6.46 -11.18 -57.65
N LYS A 220 -6.48 -12.46 -58.02
CA LYS A 220 -5.39 -13.41 -57.73
C LYS A 220 -4.05 -12.95 -58.31
N ALA A 221 -4.05 -12.32 -59.49
CA ALA A 221 -2.84 -11.76 -60.09
C ALA A 221 -2.26 -10.53 -59.34
N LEU A 222 -3.08 -9.84 -58.52
CA LEU A 222 -2.63 -8.75 -57.66
C LEU A 222 -2.06 -9.23 -56.33
N VAL A 223 -2.45 -10.42 -55.89
CA VAL A 223 -1.89 -11.07 -54.71
C VAL A 223 -0.54 -11.68 -55.13
N PRO A 224 0.59 -11.22 -54.58
CA PRO A 224 1.87 -11.86 -54.88
C PRO A 224 1.78 -13.33 -54.52
N SER A 225 2.19 -14.23 -55.41
CA SER A 225 2.13 -15.66 -55.14
C SER A 225 3.01 -15.98 -53.95
N ALA A 226 2.38 -16.43 -52.86
CA ALA A 226 3.07 -17.03 -51.72
C ALA A 226 3.58 -18.41 -52.17
N ILE A 227 4.81 -18.45 -52.70
CA ILE A 227 5.53 -19.69 -53.02
C ILE A 227 6.87 -19.70 -52.28
#